data_AF-A0A1F5WQH5-F1
#
_entry.id   AF-A0A1F5WQH5-F1
#
_cell.length_a   1.000
_cell.length_b   1.000
_cell.length_c   1.000
_cell.angle_alpha   90.00
_cell.angle_beta   90.00
_cell.angle_gamma   90.00
#
_symmetry.space_group_name_H-M   'P 1'
#
loop_
_entity.id
_entity.type
_entity.pdbx_description
1 polymer ?
#
loop_
_entity_poly.entity_id
_entity_poly.type
_entity_poly.pdbx_seq_one_letter_code
_entity_poly.pdbx_strand_id
1 'polypeptide(L)'
;MIKSEEEIAAEEAAREAAGGAYVSEYKSEREEAREAAREEMGESLAEGEVKKVRFNPDRHIMIDEAKALKKGVKLGEELTFPLETKEDYGRIAAQTAKQVILQRIREAERDSIYDEFSGKEGEIVSGIVQRVEGRLVFLDLVRAIGLLPPDEQVRGERYRIGERIKTLLLTVDKSQRGPNIYLSRSHPKFVAKLFEMEVPEIASGVVEIKNIAREAGSRTKIAVSSHEDNIDPVGSCVGQKGVRVSTVISELGGEKIDIIQFNDNAEKYISSSLSPAKILEVDIDEERKHAKVTVAEDQLSLAIGKGGQNVRLAAKLTGYKIDIRSRGGEVVAEATTEGDVSGDGIAAE
;
A
#
# COMPACT_ATOMS: atom_id res chain seq x y z
N MET A 1 -1.17 -25.42 41.63
CA MET A 1 -2.13 -26.30 40.94
C MET A 1 -1.39 -27.56 40.56
N ILE A 2 -1.81 -28.70 41.11
CA ILE A 2 -1.23 -30.01 40.81
C ILE A 2 -1.92 -30.47 39.53
N LYS A 3 -1.16 -30.63 38.45
CA LYS A 3 -1.65 -31.13 37.17
C LYS A 3 -2.07 -32.60 37.33
N SER A 4 -3.11 -33.02 36.63
CA SER A 4 -3.53 -34.43 36.64
C SER A 4 -2.49 -35.31 35.92
N GLU A 5 -2.44 -36.61 36.23
CA GLU A 5 -1.55 -37.56 35.54
C GLU A 5 -1.81 -37.59 34.03
N GLU A 6 -3.05 -37.37 33.61
CA GLU A 6 -3.43 -37.26 32.19
C GLU A 6 -2.88 -35.99 31.53
N GLU A 7 -2.85 -34.85 32.23
CA GLU A 7 -2.25 -33.60 31.72
C GLU A 7 -0.72 -33.71 31.58
N ILE A 8 -0.06 -34.42 32.49
CA ILE A 8 1.38 -34.66 32.44
C ILE A 8 1.72 -35.60 31.28
N ALA A 9 0.95 -36.68 31.10
CA ALA A 9 1.13 -37.61 29.99
C ALA A 9 0.86 -36.96 28.63
N ALA A 10 -0.14 -36.09 28.53
CA ALA A 10 -0.42 -35.33 27.31
C ALA A 10 0.68 -34.31 26.99
N GLU A 11 1.25 -33.65 28.01
CA GLU A 11 2.37 -32.72 27.85
C GLU A 11 3.66 -33.45 27.44
N GLU A 12 3.94 -34.64 27.99
CA GLU A 12 5.05 -35.50 27.56
C GLU A 12 4.88 -36.01 26.13
N ALA A 13 3.70 -36.52 25.78
CA ALA A 13 3.41 -36.99 24.42
C ALA A 13 3.51 -35.86 23.38
N ALA A 14 3.05 -34.66 23.72
CA ALA A 14 3.21 -33.47 22.87
C ALA A 14 4.67 -33.05 22.74
N ARG A 15 5.48 -33.19 23.79
CA ARG A 15 6.91 -32.87 23.80
C ARG A 15 7.71 -33.89 22.98
N GLU A 16 7.32 -35.15 23.02
CA GLU A 16 7.93 -36.24 22.25
C GLU A 16 7.56 -36.13 20.76
N ALA A 17 6.31 -35.79 20.44
CA ALA A 17 5.86 -35.51 19.07
C ALA A 17 6.51 -34.25 18.49
N ALA A 18 6.59 -33.16 19.26
CA ALA A 18 7.28 -31.93 18.84
C ALA A 18 8.79 -32.15 18.70
N GLY A 19 9.42 -32.89 19.62
CA GLY A 19 10.82 -33.28 19.53
C GLY A 19 11.10 -34.17 18.31
N GLY A 20 10.22 -35.14 18.05
CA GLY A 20 10.31 -36.02 16.89
C GLY A 20 10.16 -35.29 15.56
N ALA A 21 9.17 -34.40 15.45
CA ALA A 21 8.93 -33.59 14.24
C ALA A 21 10.05 -32.57 13.99
N TYR A 22 10.53 -31.89 15.04
CA TYR A 22 11.63 -30.93 14.93
C TYR A 22 12.93 -31.64 14.55
N VAL A 23 13.19 -32.84 15.10
CA VAL A 23 14.36 -33.67 14.75
C VAL A 23 14.25 -34.24 13.33
N SER A 24 13.04 -34.58 12.86
CA SER A 24 12.86 -35.06 11.48
C SER A 24 13.03 -33.95 10.45
N GLU A 25 12.53 -32.75 10.74
CA GLU A 25 12.62 -31.58 9.85
C GLU A 25 14.04 -31.01 9.82
N TYR A 26 14.74 -30.95 10.97
CA TYR A 26 16.18 -30.65 11.00
C TYR A 26 17.04 -31.70 10.29
N LYS A 27 16.60 -32.96 10.26
CA LYS A 27 17.30 -34.02 9.53
C LYS A 27 17.09 -33.87 8.02
N SER A 28 15.88 -33.57 7.56
CA SER A 28 15.61 -33.32 6.13
C SER A 28 16.31 -32.07 5.63
N GLU A 29 16.25 -30.95 6.36
CA GLU A 29 16.97 -29.71 5.98
C GLU A 29 18.50 -29.92 5.96
N ARG A 30 19.06 -30.73 6.89
CA ARG A 30 20.49 -31.09 6.86
C ARG A 30 20.82 -32.05 5.72
N GLU A 31 19.93 -32.96 5.35
CA GLU A 31 20.15 -33.86 4.21
C GLU A 31 20.09 -33.09 2.89
N GLU A 32 19.12 -32.19 2.72
CA GLU A 32 19.02 -31.30 1.56
C GLU A 32 20.23 -30.36 1.46
N ALA A 33 20.64 -29.72 2.57
CA ALA A 33 21.86 -28.91 2.59
C ALA A 33 23.14 -29.74 2.36
N ARG A 34 23.13 -31.03 2.73
CA ARG A 34 24.24 -31.97 2.51
C ARG A 34 24.28 -32.43 1.05
N GLU A 35 23.14 -32.64 0.40
CA GLU A 35 23.04 -32.94 -1.04
C GLU A 35 23.45 -31.73 -1.87
N ALA A 36 22.95 -30.53 -1.54
CA ALA A 36 23.36 -29.28 -2.20
C ALA A 36 24.86 -29.01 -2.06
N ALA A 37 25.44 -29.20 -0.87
CA ALA A 37 26.89 -29.06 -0.67
C ALA A 37 27.70 -30.17 -1.37
N ARG A 38 27.09 -31.33 -1.63
CA ARG A 38 27.71 -32.45 -2.36
C ARG A 38 27.67 -32.23 -3.88
N GLU A 39 26.63 -31.57 -4.38
CA GLU A 39 26.52 -31.09 -5.76
C GLU A 39 27.46 -29.91 -6.03
N GLU A 40 27.52 -28.91 -5.15
CA GLU A 40 28.49 -27.79 -5.26
C GLU A 40 29.95 -28.26 -5.16
N MET A 41 30.23 -29.31 -4.39
CA MET A 41 31.57 -29.94 -4.35
C MET A 41 31.81 -30.95 -5.48
N GLY A 42 30.80 -31.27 -6.28
CA GLY A 42 30.86 -32.25 -7.37
C GLY A 42 31.37 -31.67 -8.70
N GLU A 43 31.24 -30.37 -8.92
CA GLU A 43 31.75 -29.69 -10.12
C GLU A 43 33.17 -29.13 -9.90
N SER A 44 34.10 -30.04 -9.65
CA SER A 44 35.49 -29.97 -10.09
C SER A 44 36.28 -30.99 -9.29
N LEU A 45 36.86 -31.97 -9.99
CA LEU A 45 38.25 -32.41 -9.81
C LEU A 45 38.46 -33.66 -10.67
N ALA A 46 39.41 -33.55 -11.59
CA ALA A 46 39.94 -34.67 -12.35
C ALA A 46 40.60 -35.71 -11.42
N GLU A 47 40.55 -36.97 -11.83
CA GLU A 47 41.15 -38.11 -11.12
C GLU A 47 42.63 -37.84 -10.78
N GLY A 48 42.94 -37.73 -9.48
CA GLY A 48 44.33 -37.84 -9.00
C GLY A 48 44.81 -36.84 -7.95
N GLU A 49 44.10 -35.74 -7.66
CA GLU A 49 44.57 -34.78 -6.65
C GLU A 49 44.06 -35.10 -5.25
N VAL A 50 45.00 -35.37 -4.33
CA VAL A 50 44.72 -35.54 -2.90
C VAL A 50 44.24 -34.20 -2.33
N LYS A 51 42.93 -34.10 -2.05
CA LYS A 51 42.27 -32.95 -1.42
C LYS A 51 43.04 -32.56 -0.14
N LYS A 52 43.69 -31.39 -0.12
CA LYS A 52 44.28 -30.81 1.10
C LYS A 52 43.15 -30.35 2.03
N VAL A 53 42.62 -31.26 2.85
CA VAL A 53 41.61 -30.91 3.85
C VAL A 53 42.28 -30.11 4.96
N ARG A 54 41.86 -28.86 5.16
CA ARG A 54 42.30 -28.05 6.30
C ARG A 54 41.79 -28.71 7.58
N PHE A 55 42.69 -29.10 8.47
CA PHE A 55 42.35 -29.73 9.73
C PHE A 55 41.55 -28.75 10.60
N ASN A 56 40.34 -29.15 11.03
CA ASN A 56 39.53 -28.43 11.99
C ASN A 56 39.50 -29.27 13.29
N PRO A 57 40.12 -28.81 14.38
CA PRO A 57 40.16 -29.53 15.66
C PRO A 57 38.78 -29.91 16.20
N ASP A 58 37.74 -29.15 15.87
CA ASP A 58 36.38 -29.38 16.40
C ASP A 58 35.60 -30.45 15.60
N ARG A 59 36.04 -30.77 14.37
CA ARG A 59 35.30 -31.65 13.45
C ARG A 59 36.12 -32.81 12.89
N HIS A 60 37.46 -32.76 13.00
CA HIS A 60 38.36 -33.77 12.48
C HIS A 60 39.17 -34.40 13.62
N ILE A 61 39.29 -35.72 13.56
CA ILE A 61 40.13 -36.52 14.46
C ILE A 61 41.19 -37.24 13.62
N MET A 62 42.38 -37.44 14.18
CA MET A 62 43.43 -38.20 13.48
C MET A 62 43.01 -39.66 13.33
N ILE A 63 43.38 -40.31 12.21
CA ILE A 63 42.99 -41.70 11.96
C ILE A 63 43.49 -42.67 13.05
N ASP A 64 44.65 -42.39 13.65
CA ASP A 64 45.22 -43.24 14.70
C ASP A 64 44.40 -43.16 16.00
N GLU A 65 43.90 -41.96 16.33
CA GLU A 65 43.00 -41.72 17.46
C GLU A 65 41.59 -42.27 17.18
N ALA A 66 41.10 -42.11 15.96
CA ALA A 66 39.82 -42.67 15.49
C ALA A 66 39.80 -44.20 15.59
N LYS A 67 40.90 -44.87 15.21
CA LYS A 67 41.05 -46.33 15.31
C LYS A 67 41.13 -46.83 16.75
N ALA A 68 41.62 -46.00 17.69
CA ALA A 68 41.63 -46.32 19.11
C ALA A 68 40.21 -46.32 19.71
N LEU A 69 39.32 -45.46 19.22
CA LEU A 69 37.92 -45.36 19.65
C LEU A 69 37.03 -46.44 19.01
N LYS A 70 37.18 -46.69 17.71
CA LYS A 70 36.42 -47.73 16.98
C LYS A 70 37.34 -48.46 16.01
N LYS A 71 37.56 -49.75 16.25
CA LYS A 71 38.39 -50.59 15.36
C LYS A 71 37.69 -50.74 14.00
N GLY A 72 38.38 -50.34 12.92
CA GLY A 72 37.90 -50.48 11.54
C GLY A 72 37.55 -49.18 10.82
N VAL A 73 37.67 -48.01 11.46
CA VAL A 73 37.38 -46.70 10.86
C VAL A 73 38.34 -46.38 9.72
N LYS A 74 37.78 -45.95 8.59
CA LYS A 74 38.55 -45.54 7.38
C LYS A 74 38.68 -44.02 7.28
N LEU A 75 39.70 -43.56 6.54
CA LEU A 75 39.86 -42.14 6.21
C LEU A 75 38.60 -41.64 5.49
N GLY A 76 38.01 -40.55 6.00
CA GLY A 76 36.79 -39.95 5.47
C GLY A 76 35.48 -40.47 6.06
N GLU A 77 35.51 -41.41 7.01
CA GLU A 77 34.33 -41.91 7.70
C GLU A 77 33.91 -40.99 8.87
N GLU A 78 32.61 -40.74 9.01
CA GLU A 78 32.04 -39.89 10.07
C GLU A 78 31.81 -40.72 11.34
N LEU A 79 32.50 -40.38 12.43
CA LEU A 79 32.32 -41.01 13.74
C LEU A 79 31.23 -40.27 14.53
N THR A 80 30.13 -40.97 14.83
CA THR A 80 29.07 -40.45 15.71
C THR A 80 29.33 -40.89 17.14
N PHE A 81 29.41 -39.93 18.06
CA PHE A 81 29.51 -40.19 19.49
C PHE A 81 28.16 -39.93 20.15
N PRO A 82 27.69 -40.79 21.07
CA PRO A 82 26.55 -40.45 21.91
C PRO A 82 26.90 -39.21 22.74
N LEU A 83 26.07 -38.18 22.66
CA LEU A 83 26.23 -36.96 23.44
C LEU A 83 26.00 -37.26 24.93
N GLU A 84 26.90 -36.78 25.79
CA GLU A 84 26.67 -36.79 27.23
C GLU A 84 25.48 -35.87 27.57
N THR A 85 24.40 -36.43 28.10
CA THR A 85 23.26 -35.67 28.61
C THR A 85 23.65 -34.96 29.91
N LYS A 86 24.05 -33.69 29.83
CA LYS A 86 24.21 -32.84 31.03
C LYS A 86 22.88 -32.18 31.36
N GLU A 87 22.35 -32.42 32.56
CA GLU A 87 21.04 -31.91 33.01
C GLU A 87 20.97 -30.37 33.05
N ASP A 88 22.12 -29.71 33.24
CA ASP A 88 22.23 -28.24 33.32
C ASP A 88 21.87 -27.51 32.01
N TYR A 89 21.88 -28.20 30.86
CA TYR A 89 21.43 -27.62 29.59
C TYR A 89 19.93 -27.36 29.58
N GLY A 90 19.13 -28.07 30.39
CA GLY A 90 17.66 -28.01 30.30
C GLY A 90 17.10 -26.59 30.50
N ARG A 91 17.62 -25.82 31.45
CA ARG A 91 17.11 -24.47 31.74
C ARG A 91 17.53 -23.45 30.68
N ILE A 92 18.80 -23.43 30.29
CA ILE A 92 19.33 -22.49 29.30
C ILE A 92 18.76 -22.85 27.92
N ALA A 93 18.78 -24.13 27.52
CA ALA A 93 18.23 -24.58 26.25
C ALA A 93 16.72 -24.35 26.16
N ALA A 94 15.95 -24.54 27.25
CA ALA A 94 14.52 -24.22 27.24
C ALA A 94 14.25 -22.72 27.09
N GLN A 95 15.05 -21.84 27.71
CA GLN A 95 14.94 -20.40 27.53
C GLN A 95 15.30 -19.97 26.10
N THR A 96 16.39 -20.52 25.54
CA THR A 96 16.78 -20.28 24.15
C THR A 96 15.71 -20.80 23.18
N ALA A 97 15.18 -22.00 23.39
CA ALA A 97 14.09 -22.55 22.59
C ALA A 97 12.84 -21.65 22.65
N LYS A 98 12.44 -21.18 23.83
CA LYS A 98 11.34 -20.21 23.97
C LYS A 98 11.59 -18.94 23.17
N GLN A 99 12.81 -18.41 23.21
CA GLN A 99 13.17 -17.20 22.45
C GLN A 99 13.12 -17.43 20.94
N VAL A 100 13.67 -18.56 20.46
CA VAL A 100 13.64 -18.94 19.04
C VAL A 100 12.21 -19.16 18.55
N ILE A 101 11.37 -19.85 19.34
CA ILE A 101 9.96 -20.05 19.02
C ILE A 101 9.22 -18.71 18.96
N LEU A 102 9.39 -17.84 19.95
CA LEU A 102 8.78 -16.50 19.94
C LEU A 102 9.25 -15.66 18.75
N GLN A 103 10.50 -15.79 18.34
CA GLN A 103 11.02 -15.12 17.15
C GLN A 103 10.38 -15.67 15.87
N ARG A 104 10.33 -16.99 15.69
CA ARG A 104 9.67 -17.65 14.56
C ARG A 104 8.18 -17.29 14.46
N ILE A 105 7.48 -17.21 15.59
CA ILE A 105 6.08 -16.77 15.65
C ILE A 105 5.95 -15.32 15.15
N ARG A 106 6.82 -14.41 15.61
CA ARG A 106 6.80 -13.00 15.15
C ARG A 106 7.19 -12.85 13.68
N GLU A 107 8.08 -13.70 13.16
CA GLU A 107 8.42 -13.73 11.74
C GLU A 107 7.21 -14.16 10.90
N ALA A 108 6.59 -15.28 11.26
CA ALA A 108 5.37 -15.77 10.61
C ALA A 108 4.20 -14.76 10.68
N GLU A 109 4.03 -14.08 11.81
CA GLU A 109 3.01 -13.03 11.96
C GLU A 109 3.29 -11.82 11.05
N ARG A 110 4.55 -11.39 10.93
CA ARG A 110 4.94 -10.28 10.04
C ARG A 110 4.70 -10.61 8.58
N ASP A 111 5.07 -11.82 8.16
CA ASP A 111 4.87 -12.27 6.78
C ASP A 111 3.38 -12.38 6.48
N SER A 112 2.58 -12.95 7.41
CA SER A 112 1.12 -13.00 7.29
C SER A 112 0.48 -11.62 7.15
N ILE A 113 0.94 -10.62 7.91
CA ILE A 113 0.43 -9.25 7.79
C ILE A 113 0.80 -8.66 6.43
N TYR A 114 2.05 -8.83 5.98
CA TYR A 114 2.47 -8.32 4.67
C TYR A 114 1.63 -8.92 3.55
N ASP A 115 1.43 -10.23 3.54
CA ASP A 115 0.66 -10.92 2.50
C ASP A 115 -0.81 -10.46 2.50
N GLU A 116 -1.38 -10.18 3.68
CA GLU A 116 -2.75 -9.65 3.80
C GLU A 116 -2.90 -8.24 3.20
N PHE A 117 -1.95 -7.35 3.46
CA PHE A 117 -2.06 -5.94 3.07
C PHE A 117 -1.50 -5.63 1.68
N SER A 118 -0.49 -6.36 1.22
CA SER A 118 0.07 -6.19 -0.13
C SER A 118 -0.98 -6.42 -1.23
N GLY A 119 -1.91 -7.36 -1.03
CA GLY A 119 -3.03 -7.58 -1.95
C GLY A 119 -4.14 -6.51 -1.89
N LYS A 120 -4.07 -5.56 -0.95
CA LYS A 120 -5.08 -4.50 -0.73
C LYS A 120 -4.56 -3.11 -1.10
N GLU A 121 -3.41 -3.01 -1.76
CA GLU A 121 -2.87 -1.74 -2.23
C GLU A 121 -3.86 -1.03 -3.18
N GLY A 122 -4.13 0.24 -2.87
CA GLY A 122 -5.13 1.03 -3.58
C GLY A 122 -6.58 0.84 -3.09
N GLU A 123 -6.82 0.02 -2.06
CA GLU A 123 -8.15 -0.13 -1.46
C GLU A 123 -8.35 0.77 -0.24
N ILE A 124 -9.62 0.97 0.14
CA ILE A 124 -9.96 1.67 1.38
C ILE A 124 -9.85 0.72 2.57
N VAL A 125 -9.10 1.15 3.57
CA VAL A 125 -9.02 0.52 4.89
C VAL A 125 -9.56 1.46 5.95
N SER A 126 -10.27 0.92 6.93
CA SER A 126 -10.74 1.66 8.09
C SER A 126 -9.86 1.33 9.30
N GLY A 127 -9.42 2.37 10.00
CA GLY A 127 -8.61 2.23 11.20
C GLY A 127 -9.05 3.19 12.29
N ILE A 128 -8.58 2.93 13.51
CA ILE A 128 -8.78 3.83 14.65
C ILE A 128 -7.48 4.58 14.89
N VAL A 129 -7.55 5.91 15.01
CA VAL A 129 -6.39 6.72 15.35
C VAL A 129 -5.89 6.32 16.75
N GLN A 130 -4.74 5.66 16.81
CA GLN A 130 -4.18 5.14 18.05
C GLN A 130 -3.35 6.20 18.77
N ARG A 131 -2.52 6.93 18.01
CA ARG A 131 -1.66 8.00 18.51
C ARG A 131 -1.24 8.96 17.40
N VAL A 132 -0.83 10.15 17.79
CA VAL A 132 -0.29 11.19 16.90
C VAL A 132 1.05 11.64 17.44
N GLU A 133 2.12 11.49 16.67
CA GLU A 133 3.48 11.89 17.04
C GLU A 133 3.93 13.05 16.14
N GLY A 134 3.89 14.27 16.67
CA GLY A 134 4.14 15.47 15.88
C GLY A 134 3.10 15.63 14.78
N ARG A 135 3.50 15.39 13.52
CA ARG A 135 2.60 15.39 12.35
C ARG A 135 2.32 14.00 11.79
N LEU A 136 2.96 12.95 12.31
CA LEU A 136 2.74 11.58 11.86
C LEU A 136 1.59 10.97 12.66
N VAL A 137 0.60 10.39 11.96
CA VAL A 137 -0.57 9.77 12.58
C VAL A 137 -0.46 8.26 12.44
N PHE A 138 -0.70 7.54 13.54
CA PHE A 138 -0.71 6.07 13.58
C PHE A 138 -2.14 5.57 13.71
N LEU A 139 -2.53 4.68 12.80
CA LEU A 139 -3.86 4.06 12.76
C LEU A 139 -3.73 2.59 13.14
N ASP A 140 -4.58 2.13 14.04
CA ASP A 140 -4.77 0.72 14.34
C ASP A 140 -5.71 0.10 13.30
N LEU A 141 -5.20 -0.86 12.53
CA LEU A 141 -5.91 -1.66 11.52
C LEU A 141 -6.27 -3.05 12.06
N VAL A 142 -6.43 -3.19 13.39
CA VAL A 142 -6.72 -4.42 14.14
C VAL A 142 -5.51 -5.37 14.25
N ARG A 143 -4.89 -5.74 13.13
CA ARG A 143 -3.75 -6.66 13.09
C ARG A 143 -2.41 -5.97 12.85
N ALA A 144 -2.44 -4.70 12.44
CA ALA A 144 -1.25 -3.95 12.05
C ALA A 144 -1.42 -2.46 12.34
N ILE A 145 -0.29 -1.74 12.34
CA ILE A 145 -0.27 -0.28 12.51
C ILE A 145 -0.03 0.35 11.14
N GLY A 146 -0.99 1.16 10.69
CA GLY A 146 -0.87 2.02 9.53
C GLY A 146 -0.25 3.37 9.88
N LEU A 147 0.52 3.91 8.94
CA LEU A 147 1.18 5.20 9.03
C LEU A 147 0.49 6.15 8.06
N LEU A 148 0.06 7.32 8.55
CA LEU A 148 -0.49 8.39 7.72
C LEU A 148 0.47 9.60 7.79
N PRO A 149 1.42 9.72 6.82
CA PRO A 149 2.40 10.79 6.77
C PRO A 149 1.76 12.18 6.56
N PRO A 150 2.45 13.28 6.92
CA PRO A 150 1.91 14.63 6.79
C PRO A 150 1.54 15.03 5.35
N ASP A 151 2.29 14.56 4.35
CA ASP A 151 2.05 14.87 2.94
C ASP A 151 0.82 14.13 2.38
N GLU A 152 0.46 13.02 3.02
CA GLU A 152 -0.69 12.19 2.67
C GLU A 152 -1.95 12.55 3.49
N GLN A 153 -1.86 13.55 4.36
CA GLN A 153 -2.97 14.11 5.13
C GLN A 153 -3.68 15.22 4.39
N VAL A 154 -4.97 15.38 4.69
CA VAL A 154 -5.77 16.50 4.16
C VAL A 154 -5.51 17.74 5.02
N ARG A 155 -5.19 18.86 4.37
CA ARG A 155 -4.98 20.14 5.07
C ARG A 155 -6.27 20.57 5.77
N GLY A 156 -6.21 20.80 7.07
CA GLY A 156 -7.33 21.27 7.88
C GLY A 156 -8.10 20.16 8.62
N GLU A 157 -7.90 18.88 8.26
CA GLU A 157 -8.42 17.77 9.05
C GLU A 157 -7.70 17.69 10.41
N ARG A 158 -8.45 17.29 11.44
CA ARG A 158 -7.92 17.09 12.79
C ARG A 158 -8.17 15.64 13.20
N TYR A 159 -7.10 14.85 13.27
CA TYR A 159 -7.16 13.46 13.69
C TYR A 159 -7.17 13.36 15.21
N ARG A 160 -8.28 12.89 15.79
CA ARG A 160 -8.40 12.70 17.25
C ARG A 160 -8.13 11.26 17.63
N ILE A 161 -7.43 11.06 18.75
CA ILE A 161 -7.19 9.71 19.28
C ILE A 161 -8.55 9.03 19.59
N GLY A 162 -8.70 7.78 19.17
CA GLY A 162 -9.93 7.00 19.27
C GLY A 162 -10.93 7.22 18.14
N GLU A 163 -10.68 8.17 17.24
CA GLU A 163 -11.52 8.40 16.06
C GLU A 163 -11.32 7.30 15.03
N ARG A 164 -12.43 6.80 14.47
CA ARG A 164 -12.39 5.87 13.35
C ARG A 164 -12.39 6.67 12.05
N ILE A 165 -11.38 6.45 11.21
CA ILE A 165 -11.24 7.13 9.92
C ILE A 165 -11.04 6.10 8.81
N LYS A 166 -11.47 6.44 7.59
CA LYS A 166 -11.14 5.69 6.38
C LYS A 166 -9.89 6.28 5.73
N THR A 167 -9.08 5.43 5.14
CA THR A 167 -7.85 5.81 4.44
C THR A 167 -7.67 4.94 3.22
N LEU A 168 -7.04 5.46 2.18
CA LEU A 168 -6.48 4.66 1.10
C LEU A 168 -5.21 3.95 1.58
N LEU A 169 -5.08 2.65 1.33
CA LEU A 169 -3.80 1.95 1.46
C LEU A 169 -2.92 2.36 0.28
N LEU A 170 -1.87 3.15 0.53
CA LEU A 170 -1.04 3.70 -0.55
C LEU A 170 0.01 2.68 -1.02
N THR A 171 0.80 2.15 -0.08
CA THR A 171 1.86 1.17 -0.36
C THR A 171 2.18 0.38 0.91
N VAL A 172 2.67 -0.86 0.74
CA VAL A 172 3.10 -1.72 1.84
C VAL A 172 4.56 -2.12 1.64
N ASP A 173 5.44 -1.60 2.49
CA ASP A 173 6.88 -1.86 2.38
C ASP A 173 7.32 -2.93 3.39
N LYS A 174 8.11 -3.91 2.94
CA LYS A 174 8.78 -4.85 3.85
C LYS A 174 9.93 -4.15 4.58
N SER A 175 9.89 -4.13 5.90
CA SER A 175 10.99 -3.66 6.74
C SER A 175 11.46 -4.76 7.71
N GLN A 176 12.73 -4.66 8.15
CA GLN A 176 13.33 -5.60 9.11
C GLN A 176 12.56 -5.67 10.45
N ARG A 177 11.74 -4.65 10.75
CA ARG A 177 10.92 -4.58 11.98
C ARG A 177 9.46 -4.98 11.77
N GLY A 178 9.05 -5.32 10.55
CA GLY A 178 7.65 -5.55 10.17
C GLY A 178 7.26 -4.78 8.91
N PRO A 179 6.11 -5.09 8.31
CA PRO A 179 5.59 -4.33 7.17
C PRO A 179 5.22 -2.91 7.61
N ASN A 180 5.68 -1.91 6.86
CA ASN A 180 5.24 -0.54 6.98
C ASN A 180 4.05 -0.33 6.05
N ILE A 181 2.89 -0.05 6.61
CA ILE A 181 1.67 0.20 5.85
C ILE A 181 1.47 1.71 5.74
N TYR A 182 1.67 2.26 4.55
CA TYR A 182 1.47 3.69 4.31
C TYR A 182 0.04 3.96 3.86
N LEU A 183 -0.56 4.96 4.46
CA LEU A 183 -1.95 5.35 4.28
C LEU A 183 -2.04 6.76 3.72
N SER A 184 -3.14 7.05 3.02
CA SER A 184 -3.43 8.37 2.48
C SER A 184 -4.89 8.77 2.61
N ARG A 185 -5.12 10.05 2.86
CA ARG A 185 -6.43 10.72 2.70
C ARG A 185 -6.41 11.79 1.61
N SER A 186 -5.25 12.30 1.22
CA SER A 186 -5.11 13.35 0.20
C SER A 186 -5.07 12.81 -1.24
N HIS A 187 -4.72 11.54 -1.44
CA HIS A 187 -4.54 10.96 -2.77
C HIS A 187 -5.86 10.93 -3.59
N PRO A 188 -5.87 11.25 -4.91
CA PRO A 188 -7.08 11.27 -5.73
C PRO A 188 -7.85 9.94 -5.78
N LYS A 189 -7.13 8.81 -5.79
CA LYS A 189 -7.75 7.46 -5.75
C LYS A 189 -8.62 7.23 -4.51
N PHE A 190 -8.37 7.94 -3.40
CA PHE A 190 -9.25 7.86 -2.23
C PHE A 190 -10.69 8.28 -2.58
N VAL A 191 -10.84 9.36 -3.36
CA VAL A 191 -12.16 9.81 -3.83
C VAL A 191 -12.78 8.78 -4.76
N ALA A 192 -12.02 8.22 -5.70
CA ALA A 192 -12.51 7.17 -6.61
C ALA A 192 -13.09 5.99 -5.84
N LYS A 193 -12.34 5.48 -4.84
CA LYS A 193 -12.75 4.36 -4.02
C LYS A 193 -13.94 4.66 -3.12
N LEU A 194 -14.07 5.90 -2.62
CA LEU A 194 -15.27 6.32 -1.88
C LEU A 194 -16.52 6.31 -2.77
N PHE A 195 -16.40 6.78 -4.01
CA PHE A 195 -17.49 6.70 -4.98
C PHE A 195 -17.80 5.25 -5.36
N GLU A 196 -16.79 4.39 -5.53
CA GLU A 196 -16.99 2.96 -5.77
C GLU A 196 -17.78 2.28 -4.63
N MET A 197 -17.51 2.64 -3.37
CA MET A 197 -18.28 2.13 -2.22
C MET A 197 -19.71 2.66 -2.15
N GLU A 198 -19.94 3.93 -2.54
CA GLU A 198 -21.24 4.61 -2.41
C GLU A 198 -22.17 4.41 -3.63
N VAL A 199 -21.60 4.18 -4.82
CA VAL A 199 -22.30 4.13 -6.11
C VAL A 199 -22.19 2.73 -6.71
N PRO A 200 -23.26 1.90 -6.62
CA PRO A 200 -23.26 0.54 -7.16
C PRO A 200 -22.94 0.46 -8.67
N GLU A 201 -23.33 1.48 -9.43
CA GLU A 201 -23.07 1.58 -10.86
C GLU A 201 -21.57 1.72 -11.17
N ILE A 202 -20.79 2.31 -10.25
CA ILE A 202 -19.32 2.36 -10.36
C ILE A 202 -18.70 1.01 -9.97
N ALA A 203 -19.16 0.41 -8.87
CA ALA A 203 -18.68 -0.91 -8.44
C ALA A 203 -18.94 -2.03 -9.47
N SER A 204 -20.04 -1.94 -10.22
CA SER A 204 -20.37 -2.86 -11.31
C SER A 204 -19.65 -2.56 -12.63
N GLY A 205 -18.94 -1.42 -12.71
CA GLY A 205 -18.25 -0.99 -13.93
C GLY A 205 -19.18 -0.47 -15.03
N VAL A 206 -20.44 -0.15 -14.72
CA VAL A 206 -21.39 0.45 -15.67
C VAL A 206 -21.08 1.93 -15.85
N VAL A 207 -20.76 2.61 -14.74
CA VAL A 207 -20.27 3.98 -14.73
C VAL A 207 -18.78 3.96 -14.42
N GLU A 208 -17.97 4.58 -15.27
CA GLU A 208 -16.52 4.67 -15.14
C GLU A 208 -16.12 6.09 -14.73
N ILE A 209 -15.24 6.21 -13.73
CA ILE A 209 -14.56 7.46 -13.43
C ILE A 209 -13.35 7.58 -14.37
N LYS A 210 -13.42 8.49 -15.34
CA LYS A 210 -12.35 8.71 -16.32
C LYS A 210 -11.16 9.42 -15.70
N ASN A 211 -11.39 10.60 -15.13
CA ASN A 211 -10.34 11.48 -14.61
C ASN A 211 -10.78 12.10 -13.28
N ILE A 212 -9.80 12.37 -12.41
CA ILE A 212 -10.01 13.09 -11.15
C ILE A 212 -8.95 14.18 -11.04
N ALA A 213 -9.39 15.41 -10.83
CA ALA A 213 -8.53 16.53 -10.46
C ALA A 213 -8.89 16.97 -9.04
N ARG A 214 -7.94 16.89 -8.11
CA ARG A 214 -8.19 17.06 -6.68
C ARG A 214 -7.24 18.07 -6.05
N GLU A 215 -7.81 19.00 -5.31
CA GLU A 215 -7.13 19.80 -4.29
C GLU A 215 -7.71 19.41 -2.92
N ALA A 216 -7.02 18.46 -2.27
CA ALA A 216 -7.52 17.78 -1.07
C ALA A 216 -7.91 18.75 0.05
N GLY A 217 -9.10 18.54 0.63
CA GLY A 217 -9.68 19.37 1.69
C GLY A 217 -10.34 20.66 1.19
N SER A 218 -10.29 20.94 -0.12
CA SER A 218 -10.91 22.12 -0.70
C SER A 218 -11.94 21.76 -1.76
N ARG A 219 -11.48 21.24 -2.91
CA ARG A 219 -12.34 20.95 -4.05
C ARG A 219 -11.76 19.85 -4.94
N THR A 220 -12.66 18.99 -5.42
CA THR A 220 -12.36 17.94 -6.40
C THR A 220 -13.32 18.04 -7.58
N LYS A 221 -12.79 17.88 -8.79
CA LYS A 221 -13.57 17.63 -10.00
C LYS A 221 -13.39 16.17 -10.40
N ILE A 222 -14.48 15.47 -10.66
CA ILE A 222 -14.47 14.12 -11.20
C ILE A 222 -15.18 14.09 -12.55
N ALA A 223 -14.59 13.39 -13.51
CA ALA A 223 -15.19 13.15 -14.82
C ALA A 223 -15.69 11.71 -14.90
N VAL A 224 -16.96 11.53 -15.21
CA VAL A 224 -17.64 10.23 -15.25
C VAL A 224 -18.30 9.97 -16.60
N SER A 225 -18.27 8.73 -17.05
CA SER A 225 -18.97 8.27 -18.26
C SER A 225 -19.74 6.99 -17.96
N SER A 226 -20.81 6.74 -18.71
CA SER A 226 -21.53 5.45 -18.66
C SER A 226 -21.14 4.61 -19.88
N HIS A 227 -21.01 3.29 -19.70
CA HIS A 227 -20.91 2.34 -20.80
C HIS A 227 -22.28 1.95 -21.37
N GLU A 228 -23.36 2.29 -20.66
CA GLU A 228 -24.74 2.06 -21.09
C GLU A 228 -25.46 3.37 -21.36
N ASP A 229 -26.06 3.49 -22.54
CA ASP A 229 -26.76 4.71 -22.99
C ASP A 229 -27.97 5.08 -22.13
N ASN A 230 -28.57 4.08 -21.45
CA ASN A 230 -29.77 4.27 -20.63
C ASN A 230 -29.46 4.76 -19.21
N ILE A 231 -28.20 4.92 -18.84
CA ILE A 231 -27.77 5.27 -17.48
C ILE A 231 -27.07 6.62 -17.52
N ASP A 232 -27.61 7.56 -16.73
CA ASP A 232 -27.00 8.87 -16.53
C ASP A 232 -25.85 8.77 -15.50
N PRO A 233 -24.59 8.91 -15.92
CA PRO A 233 -23.45 8.74 -15.01
C PRO A 233 -23.41 9.82 -13.93
N VAL A 234 -23.84 11.05 -14.23
CA VAL A 234 -23.86 12.14 -13.24
C VAL A 234 -24.96 11.89 -12.22
N GLY A 235 -26.17 11.57 -12.68
CA GLY A 235 -27.31 11.23 -11.84
C GLY A 235 -27.02 10.05 -10.90
N SER A 236 -26.36 8.99 -11.39
CA SER A 236 -25.96 7.84 -10.57
C SER A 236 -25.00 8.22 -9.44
N CYS A 237 -24.04 9.11 -9.70
CA CYS A 237 -23.07 9.55 -8.69
C CYS A 237 -23.65 10.55 -7.68
N VAL A 238 -24.58 11.42 -8.13
CA VAL A 238 -25.26 12.39 -7.25
C VAL A 238 -26.27 11.67 -6.35
N GLY A 239 -27.02 10.71 -6.91
CA GLY A 239 -28.11 10.01 -6.23
C GLY A 239 -29.33 10.92 -5.98
N GLN A 240 -30.38 10.33 -5.42
CA GLN A 240 -31.62 11.08 -5.14
C GLN A 240 -31.33 12.28 -4.23
N LYS A 241 -31.66 13.49 -4.71
CA LYS A 241 -31.43 14.76 -3.99
C LYS A 241 -29.97 14.97 -3.54
N GLY A 242 -29.00 14.35 -4.22
CA GLY A 242 -27.58 14.51 -3.87
C GLY A 242 -27.12 13.70 -2.66
N VAL A 243 -27.88 12.71 -2.19
CA VAL A 243 -27.55 11.94 -0.98
C VAL A 243 -26.19 11.24 -1.12
N ARG A 244 -25.93 10.56 -2.25
CA ARG A 244 -24.69 9.80 -2.45
C ARG A 244 -23.46 10.69 -2.43
N VAL A 245 -23.45 11.76 -3.25
CA VAL A 245 -22.35 12.72 -3.25
C VAL A 245 -22.18 13.42 -1.91
N SER A 246 -23.27 13.68 -1.18
CA SER A 246 -23.20 14.30 0.16
C SER A 246 -22.56 13.37 1.20
N THR A 247 -22.77 12.05 1.10
CA THR A 247 -22.08 11.06 1.93
C THR A 247 -20.57 11.13 1.70
N VAL A 248 -20.13 11.16 0.44
CA VAL A 248 -18.70 11.25 0.08
C VAL A 248 -18.09 12.59 0.53
N ILE A 249 -18.79 13.71 0.33
CA ILE A 249 -18.37 15.05 0.80
C ILE A 249 -18.17 15.04 2.33
N SER A 250 -19.07 14.38 3.06
CA SER A 250 -19.01 14.30 4.51
C SER A 250 -17.82 13.47 4.99
N GLU A 251 -17.50 12.36 4.31
CA GLU A 251 -16.30 11.54 4.59
C GLU A 251 -14.99 12.28 4.32
N LEU A 252 -14.98 13.20 3.35
CA LEU A 252 -13.84 14.06 3.00
C LEU A 252 -13.77 15.35 3.83
N GLY A 253 -14.55 15.46 4.91
CA GLY A 253 -14.50 16.62 5.81
C GLY A 253 -15.04 17.92 5.21
N GLY A 254 -15.95 17.83 4.24
CA GLY A 254 -16.57 19.00 3.61
C GLY A 254 -15.88 19.48 2.32
N GLU A 255 -14.93 18.71 1.79
CA GLU A 255 -14.35 18.94 0.45
C GLU A 255 -15.46 19.03 -0.61
N LYS A 256 -15.49 20.10 -1.41
CA LYS A 256 -16.52 20.28 -2.45
C LYS A 256 -16.24 19.36 -3.64
N ILE A 257 -17.26 18.69 -4.18
CA ILE A 257 -17.10 17.79 -5.32
C ILE A 257 -17.98 18.26 -6.48
N ASP A 258 -17.36 18.49 -7.64
CA ASP A 258 -18.06 18.69 -8.90
C ASP A 258 -18.00 17.40 -9.72
N ILE A 259 -19.16 16.91 -10.15
CA ILE A 259 -19.30 15.71 -10.97
C ILE A 259 -19.64 16.16 -12.38
N ILE A 260 -18.79 15.81 -13.34
CA ILE A 260 -18.86 16.28 -14.72
C ILE A 260 -19.00 15.07 -15.63
N GLN A 261 -19.90 15.16 -16.62
CA GLN A 261 -19.98 14.14 -17.65
C GLN A 261 -18.77 14.26 -18.58
N PHE A 262 -18.03 13.16 -18.73
CA PHE A 262 -16.97 13.07 -19.73
C PHE A 262 -17.57 13.10 -21.14
N ASN A 263 -16.88 13.73 -22.08
CA ASN A 263 -17.27 13.76 -23.49
C ASN A 263 -16.03 13.61 -24.38
N ASP A 264 -16.14 12.82 -25.44
CA ASP A 264 -15.04 12.68 -26.42
C ASP A 264 -14.80 13.97 -27.21
N ASN A 265 -15.82 14.81 -27.36
CA ASN A 265 -15.64 16.14 -27.92
C ASN A 265 -15.01 17.06 -26.85
N ALA A 266 -13.76 17.47 -27.11
CA ALA A 266 -12.96 18.29 -26.20
C ALA A 266 -13.62 19.63 -25.87
N GLU A 267 -14.32 20.26 -26.82
CA GLU A 267 -15.05 21.52 -26.64
C GLU A 267 -16.13 21.38 -25.56
N LYS A 268 -16.96 20.34 -25.70
CA LYS A 268 -18.02 20.01 -24.74
C LYS A 268 -17.44 19.63 -23.39
N TYR A 269 -16.36 18.86 -23.37
CA TYR A 269 -15.74 18.40 -22.14
C TYR A 269 -15.10 19.54 -21.34
N ILE A 270 -14.35 20.43 -22.02
CA ILE A 270 -13.75 21.62 -21.40
C ILE A 270 -14.83 22.57 -20.90
N SER A 271 -15.84 22.84 -21.71
CA SER A 271 -16.99 23.67 -21.32
C SER A 271 -17.67 23.13 -20.04
N SER A 272 -17.94 21.83 -20.00
CA SER A 272 -18.55 21.17 -18.83
C SER A 272 -17.64 21.19 -17.60
N SER A 273 -16.32 21.10 -17.79
CA SER A 273 -15.34 21.07 -16.69
C SER A 273 -15.24 22.39 -15.92
N LEU A 274 -15.58 23.51 -16.57
CA LEU A 274 -15.59 24.84 -15.98
C LEU A 274 -16.90 25.18 -15.24
N SER A 275 -17.87 24.25 -15.23
CA SER A 275 -19.07 24.34 -14.40
C SER A 275 -18.70 24.69 -12.95
N PRO A 276 -19.39 25.67 -12.32
CA PRO A 276 -20.70 26.23 -12.70
C PRO A 276 -20.69 27.43 -13.67
N ALA A 277 -19.55 27.85 -14.21
CA ALA A 277 -19.49 28.98 -15.12
C ALA A 277 -20.11 28.67 -16.49
N LYS A 278 -20.87 29.62 -17.05
CA LYS A 278 -21.43 29.50 -18.40
C LYS A 278 -20.42 29.96 -19.44
N ILE A 279 -20.05 29.04 -20.33
CA ILE A 279 -19.07 29.29 -21.39
C ILE A 279 -19.77 29.72 -22.68
N LEU A 280 -19.23 30.74 -23.36
CA LEU A 280 -19.77 31.24 -24.63
C LEU A 280 -19.16 30.50 -25.83
N GLU A 281 -17.85 30.31 -25.81
CA GLU A 281 -17.09 29.73 -26.92
C GLU A 281 -15.82 29.07 -26.39
N VAL A 282 -15.40 27.97 -27.00
CA VAL A 282 -14.13 27.30 -26.73
C VAL A 282 -13.41 27.06 -28.06
N ASP A 283 -12.28 27.74 -28.27
CA ASP A 283 -11.39 27.55 -29.41
C ASP A 283 -10.23 26.64 -29.01
N ILE A 284 -10.08 25.51 -29.69
CA ILE A 284 -9.15 24.43 -29.32
C ILE A 284 -8.07 24.28 -30.38
N ASP A 285 -6.82 24.32 -29.93
CA ASP A 285 -5.65 23.83 -30.63
C ASP A 285 -5.35 22.40 -30.16
N GLU A 286 -5.77 21.41 -30.95
CA GLU A 286 -5.61 19.99 -30.62
C GLU A 286 -4.14 19.55 -30.60
N GLU A 287 -3.28 20.13 -31.45
CA GLU A 287 -1.86 19.78 -31.51
C GLU A 287 -1.13 20.19 -30.24
N ARG A 288 -1.46 21.38 -29.72
CA ARG A 288 -0.83 21.93 -28.51
C ARG A 288 -1.57 21.60 -27.22
N LYS A 289 -2.73 20.94 -27.30
CA LYS A 289 -3.67 20.76 -26.18
C LYS A 289 -3.94 22.07 -25.45
N HIS A 290 -4.23 23.12 -26.22
CA HIS A 290 -4.49 24.46 -25.69
C HIS A 290 -5.91 24.88 -26.04
N ALA A 291 -6.64 25.40 -25.05
CA ALA A 291 -8.01 25.84 -25.22
C ALA A 291 -8.16 27.29 -24.77
N LYS A 292 -8.70 28.14 -25.65
CA LYS A 292 -9.10 29.51 -25.34
C LYS A 292 -10.59 29.52 -25.09
N VAL A 293 -10.97 29.93 -23.90
CA VAL A 293 -12.34 29.89 -23.42
C VAL A 293 -12.84 31.31 -23.25
N THR A 294 -13.88 31.67 -23.99
CA THR A 294 -14.52 32.98 -23.91
C THR A 294 -15.72 32.91 -22.97
N VAL A 295 -15.78 33.82 -22.01
CA VAL A 295 -16.88 33.96 -21.05
C VAL A 295 -17.40 35.40 -21.01
N ALA A 296 -18.64 35.56 -20.55
CA ALA A 296 -19.17 36.88 -20.23
C ALA A 296 -18.49 37.45 -18.97
N GLU A 297 -18.45 38.78 -18.84
CA GLU A 297 -17.76 39.46 -17.73
C GLU A 297 -18.29 39.04 -16.35
N ASP A 298 -19.60 38.82 -16.23
CA ASP A 298 -20.25 38.34 -15.00
C ASP A 298 -19.89 36.89 -14.65
N GLN A 299 -19.48 36.08 -15.64
CA GLN A 299 -19.07 34.70 -15.47
C GLN A 299 -17.56 34.54 -15.24
N LEU A 300 -16.78 35.60 -15.46
CA LEU A 300 -15.31 35.54 -15.45
C LEU A 300 -14.75 35.13 -14.08
N SER A 301 -15.26 35.74 -13.01
CA SER A 301 -14.88 35.39 -11.63
C SER A 301 -15.21 33.92 -11.30
N LEU A 302 -16.34 33.42 -11.79
CA LEU A 302 -16.78 32.04 -11.55
C LEU A 302 -15.93 31.04 -12.35
N ALA A 303 -15.59 31.37 -13.59
CA ALA A 303 -14.78 30.54 -14.47
C ALA A 303 -13.35 30.38 -13.92
N ILE A 304 -12.74 31.47 -13.45
CA ILE A 304 -11.41 31.46 -12.81
C ILE A 304 -11.50 30.75 -11.45
N GLY A 305 -12.50 31.11 -10.63
CA GLY A 305 -12.64 30.64 -9.26
C GLY A 305 -11.67 31.33 -8.29
N LYS A 306 -11.89 31.14 -6.98
CA LYS A 306 -11.02 31.73 -5.95
C LYS A 306 -9.57 31.28 -6.14
N GLY A 307 -8.65 32.23 -6.32
CA GLY A 307 -7.22 31.95 -6.56
C GLY A 307 -6.94 31.11 -7.81
N GLY A 308 -7.85 31.11 -8.80
CA GLY A 308 -7.71 30.29 -10.01
C GLY A 308 -8.06 28.81 -9.82
N GLN A 309 -8.62 28.41 -8.67
CA GLN A 309 -8.86 26.99 -8.36
C GLN A 309 -9.76 26.30 -9.40
N ASN A 310 -10.80 26.96 -9.91
CA ASN A 310 -11.76 26.30 -10.81
C ASN A 310 -11.11 25.98 -12.16
N VAL A 311 -10.44 26.96 -12.77
CA VAL A 311 -9.74 26.79 -14.05
C VAL A 311 -8.56 25.83 -13.92
N ARG A 312 -7.84 25.84 -12.79
CA ARG A 312 -6.74 24.89 -12.52
C ARG A 312 -7.22 23.45 -12.45
N LEU A 313 -8.31 23.21 -11.72
CA LEU A 313 -8.89 21.87 -11.62
C LEU A 313 -9.45 21.41 -12.98
N ALA A 314 -10.05 22.31 -13.76
CA ALA A 314 -10.51 22.01 -15.12
C ALA A 314 -9.35 21.64 -16.06
N ALA A 315 -8.24 22.38 -16.02
CA ALA A 315 -7.04 22.10 -16.81
C ALA A 315 -6.43 20.74 -16.43
N LYS A 316 -6.32 20.44 -15.13
CA LYS A 316 -5.86 19.12 -14.64
C LYS A 316 -6.80 17.99 -15.05
N LEU A 317 -8.11 18.22 -15.00
CA LEU A 317 -9.11 17.19 -15.30
C LEU A 317 -9.09 16.82 -16.78
N THR A 318 -9.08 17.84 -17.64
CA THR A 318 -9.16 17.68 -19.10
C THR A 318 -7.81 17.37 -19.75
N GLY A 319 -6.70 17.74 -19.09
CA GLY A 319 -5.36 17.64 -19.66
C GLY A 319 -5.08 18.70 -20.73
N TYR A 320 -5.90 19.76 -20.79
CA TYR A 320 -5.69 20.92 -21.66
C TYR A 320 -5.18 22.10 -20.84
N LYS A 321 -4.32 22.91 -21.45
CA LYS A 321 -4.05 24.25 -20.97
C LYS A 321 -5.26 25.14 -21.29
N ILE A 322 -5.75 25.92 -20.32
CA ILE A 322 -6.98 26.70 -20.46
C ILE A 322 -6.71 28.19 -20.25
N ASP A 323 -7.00 29.00 -21.25
CA ASP A 323 -6.94 30.47 -21.19
C ASP A 323 -8.36 31.03 -21.13
N ILE A 324 -8.70 31.76 -20.08
CA ILE A 324 -10.00 32.42 -19.93
C ILE A 324 -9.91 33.86 -20.44
N ARG A 325 -10.82 34.21 -21.35
CA ARG A 325 -10.94 35.53 -21.97
C ARG A 325 -12.31 36.14 -21.72
N SER A 326 -12.34 37.46 -21.54
CA SER A 326 -13.59 38.22 -21.64
C SER A 326 -13.98 38.37 -23.12
N ARG A 327 -15.26 38.67 -23.39
CA ARG A 327 -15.77 38.98 -24.73
C ARG A 327 -14.99 40.10 -25.45
N GLY A 328 -14.30 40.97 -24.70
CA GLY A 328 -13.39 41.99 -25.22
C GLY A 328 -12.06 41.47 -25.80
N GLY A 329 -11.77 40.17 -25.65
CA GLY A 329 -10.57 39.52 -26.22
C GLY A 329 -9.33 39.55 -25.32
N GLU A 330 -9.36 40.25 -24.18
CA GLU A 330 -8.27 40.25 -23.20
C GLU A 330 -8.18 38.89 -22.49
N VAL A 331 -6.96 38.36 -22.39
CA VAL A 331 -6.67 37.17 -21.58
C VAL A 331 -6.59 37.60 -20.14
N VAL A 332 -7.44 37.02 -19.30
CA VAL A 332 -7.59 37.45 -17.91
C VAL A 332 -7.05 36.40 -16.93
N ALA A 333 -7.03 35.13 -17.34
CA ALA A 333 -6.36 34.06 -16.62
C ALA A 333 -5.90 32.94 -17.57
N GLU A 334 -4.85 32.25 -17.20
CA GLU A 334 -4.26 31.12 -17.91
C GLU A 334 -3.89 30.03 -16.90
N ALA A 335 -4.24 28.78 -17.18
CA ALA A 335 -3.96 27.63 -16.32
C ALA A 335 -3.27 26.50 -17.07
N THR A 336 -2.19 25.97 -16.51
CA THR A 336 -1.45 24.83 -17.06
C THR A 336 -1.94 23.50 -16.50
N THR A 337 -1.58 22.40 -17.16
CA THR A 337 -1.89 21.04 -16.69
C THR A 337 -1.15 20.65 -15.41
N GLU A 338 -0.03 21.31 -15.11
CA GLU A 338 0.75 21.08 -13.88
C GLU A 338 0.13 21.79 -12.66
N GLY A 339 -0.74 22.76 -12.90
CA GLY A 339 -1.51 23.46 -11.88
C GLY A 339 -1.07 24.90 -11.63
N ASP A 340 -0.20 25.45 -12.45
CA ASP A 340 0.13 26.87 -12.37
C ASP A 340 -0.99 27.69 -12.97
N VAL A 341 -1.29 28.84 -12.34
CA VAL A 341 -2.30 29.79 -12.84
C VAL A 341 -1.70 31.19 -12.78
N SER A 342 -1.82 31.93 -13.87
CA SER A 342 -1.33 33.32 -14.02
C SER A 342 -2.39 34.20 -14.67
N GLY A 343 -2.39 35.51 -14.33
CA GLY A 343 -3.26 36.50 -14.97
C GLY A 343 -3.82 37.55 -14.03
N ASP A 344 -4.22 38.69 -14.60
CA ASP A 344 -4.66 39.89 -13.86
C ASP A 344 -6.01 39.70 -13.14
N GLY A 345 -6.80 38.68 -13.51
CA GLY A 345 -8.07 38.36 -12.84
C GLY A 345 -7.96 37.45 -11.62
N ILE A 346 -6.74 37.03 -11.24
CA ILE A 346 -6.53 36.20 -10.06
C ILE A 346 -6.40 37.14 -8.87
N ALA A 347 -7.42 37.18 -8.02
CA ALA A 347 -7.33 37.90 -6.76
C ALA A 347 -6.15 37.34 -5.93
N ALA A 348 -5.20 38.21 -5.57
CA ALA A 348 -4.18 37.90 -4.56
C ALA A 348 -4.87 37.56 -3.23
N GLU A 349 -4.33 36.55 -2.54
CA GLU A 349 -4.90 35.83 -1.38
C GLU A 349 -5.85 36.58 -0.42
#